data_AF-A0ABD5SED9-F1
#
_entry.id   AF-A0ABD5SED9-F1
#
_cell.length_a   1.000
_cell.length_b   1.000
_cell.length_c   1.000
_cell.angle_alpha   90.00
_cell.angle_beta   90.00
_cell.angle_gamma   90.00
#
_symmetry.space_group_name_H-M   'P 1'
#
loop_
_entity.id
_entity.type
_entity.pdbx_description
1 polymer ?
#
loop_
_entity_poly.entity_id
_entity_poly.type
_entity_poly.pdbx_seq_one_letter_code
_entity_poly.pdbx_strand_id
1 'polypeptide(L)'
;GPADSVEVVTGGTAPADEIHEVVREALAEVGLDVGGRTPRHVSEATLADSDFVATMGCSTLELPGVDTDDWDLDDPGELPLEEVRPIRDEIERRVVALFDERFGER
;
A
#
# COMPACT_ATOMS: atom_id res chain seq x y z
N GLY A 1 27.73 7.77 -3.81
CA GLY A 1 26.75 8.72 -3.25
C GLY A 1 25.49 7.95 -2.97
N PRO A 2 24.51 8.46 -2.22
CA PRO A 2 23.25 7.72 -2.06
C PRO A 2 22.65 7.58 -3.45
N ALA A 3 22.71 6.36 -3.98
CA ALA A 3 22.08 5.96 -5.23
C ALA A 3 20.61 5.77 -4.90
N ASP A 4 19.76 6.47 -5.65
CA ASP A 4 18.31 6.36 -5.76
C ASP A 4 17.64 5.31 -4.85
N SER A 5 17.43 5.64 -3.57
CA SER A 5 16.72 4.79 -2.61
C SER A 5 15.32 5.32 -2.38
N VAL A 6 14.29 4.52 -2.68
CA VAL A 6 12.90 4.85 -2.36
C VAL A 6 12.62 4.45 -0.91
N GLU A 7 12.11 5.39 -0.12
CA GLU A 7 11.57 5.11 1.22
C GLU A 7 10.08 4.78 1.11
N VAL A 8 9.65 3.70 1.76
CA VAL A 8 8.25 3.27 1.76
C VAL A 8 7.68 3.34 3.17
N VAL A 9 6.71 4.24 3.35
CA VAL A 9 5.91 4.36 4.57
C VAL A 9 4.53 3.74 4.32
N THR A 10 4.06 2.94 5.27
CA THR A 10 2.77 2.23 5.18
C THR A 10 2.07 2.30 6.53
N GLY A 11 0.75 2.38 6.55
CA GLY A 11 -0.02 2.39 7.78
C GLY A 11 -1.50 2.62 7.51
N GLY A 12 -2.31 2.39 8.52
CA GLY A 12 -3.73 2.74 8.52
C GLY A 12 -3.99 3.96 9.41
N THR A 13 -5.11 4.64 9.17
CA THR A 13 -5.65 5.64 10.11
C THR A 13 -6.25 4.99 11.35
N ALA A 14 -6.79 3.77 11.21
CA ALA A 14 -7.23 2.90 12.28
C ALA A 14 -6.55 1.52 12.12
N PRO A 15 -5.36 1.31 12.70
CA PRO A 15 -4.66 0.04 12.56
C PRO A 15 -5.42 -1.07 13.30
N ALA A 16 -5.60 -2.22 12.65
CA ALA A 16 -6.03 -3.46 13.29
C ALA A 16 -4.94 -3.98 14.24
N ASP A 17 -5.30 -4.87 15.17
CA ASP A 17 -4.33 -5.46 16.11
C ASP A 17 -3.30 -6.36 15.39
N GLU A 18 -3.72 -7.04 14.31
CA GLU A 18 -2.89 -7.95 13.53
C GLU A 18 -3.20 -7.88 12.03
N ILE A 19 -2.26 -8.35 11.21
CA ILE A 19 -2.51 -8.57 9.78
C ILE A 19 -3.48 -9.74 9.65
N HIS A 20 -4.59 -9.54 8.92
CA HIS A 20 -5.58 -10.56 8.64
C HIS A 20 -4.95 -11.82 8.03
N GLU A 21 -5.36 -13.00 8.49
CA GLU A 21 -4.82 -14.28 8.04
C GLU A 21 -5.00 -14.47 6.52
N VAL A 22 -6.15 -14.08 5.98
CA VAL A 22 -6.42 -14.14 4.54
C VAL A 22 -5.43 -13.32 3.71
N VAL A 23 -4.99 -12.17 4.21
CA VAL A 23 -3.97 -11.33 3.57
C VAL A 23 -2.59 -12.00 3.65
N ARG A 24 -2.25 -12.60 4.81
CA ARG A 24 -1.00 -13.36 4.97
C ARG A 24 -0.94 -14.53 3.99
N GLU A 25 -2.03 -15.27 3.87
CA GLU A 25 -2.14 -16.41 2.96
C GLU A 25 -2.01 -15.96 1.51
N ALA A 26 -2.75 -14.94 1.07
CA ALA A 26 -2.66 -14.40 -0.28
C ALA A 26 -1.24 -13.92 -0.64
N LEU A 27 -0.53 -13.26 0.28
CA LEU A 27 0.84 -12.79 0.02
C LEU A 27 1.85 -13.96 0.01
N ALA A 28 1.66 -14.98 0.85
CA ALA A 28 2.51 -16.16 0.86
C ALA A 28 2.44 -16.95 -0.46
N GLU A 29 1.30 -16.95 -1.17
CA GLU A 29 1.16 -17.60 -2.48
C GLU A 29 2.12 -17.06 -3.54
N VAL A 30 2.49 -15.78 -3.45
CA VAL A 30 3.44 -15.11 -4.35
C VAL A 30 4.84 -14.99 -3.74
N GLY A 31 5.10 -15.70 -2.63
CA GLY A 31 6.40 -15.72 -1.97
C GLY A 31 6.72 -14.50 -1.10
N LEU A 32 5.72 -13.69 -0.75
CA LEU A 32 5.87 -12.54 0.13
C LEU A 32 5.52 -12.90 1.58
N ASP A 33 6.51 -12.80 2.47
CA ASP A 33 6.32 -13.00 3.90
C ASP A 33 6.09 -11.65 4.60
N VAL A 34 4.93 -11.50 5.23
CA VAL A 34 4.57 -10.35 6.08
C VAL A 34 4.52 -10.70 7.57
N GLY A 35 4.92 -11.93 7.93
CA GLY A 35 5.12 -12.38 9.30
C GLY A 35 6.15 -11.50 10.01
N GLY A 36 5.72 -10.84 11.08
CA GLY A 36 6.54 -9.89 11.84
C GLY A 36 6.32 -8.42 11.48
N ARG A 37 5.50 -8.11 10.46
CA ARG A 37 4.95 -6.76 10.29
C ARG A 37 3.73 -6.60 11.19
N THR A 38 3.66 -5.46 11.88
CA THR A 38 2.51 -5.09 12.71
C THR A 38 1.82 -3.90 12.05
N PRO A 39 0.49 -3.90 11.95
CA PRO A 39 -0.24 -2.71 11.52
C PRO A 39 0.20 -1.52 12.38
N ARG A 40 0.50 -0.40 11.73
CA ARG A 40 0.95 0.82 12.39
C ARG A 40 0.10 1.99 11.96
N HIS A 41 -0.09 2.91 12.89
CA HIS A 41 -0.70 4.19 12.57
C HIS A 41 0.29 5.03 11.75
N VAL A 42 -0.21 5.70 10.71
CA VAL A 42 0.52 6.73 9.99
C VAL A 42 -0.26 8.05 10.11
N SER A 43 0.43 9.12 10.52
CA SER A 43 -0.20 10.43 10.63
C SER A 43 -0.19 11.15 9.28
N GLU A 44 -1.18 12.02 9.05
CA GLU A 44 -1.21 12.90 7.87
C GLU A 44 0.06 13.74 7.75
N ALA A 45 0.64 14.18 8.87
CA ALA A 45 1.91 14.91 8.87
C ALA A 45 3.09 14.07 8.36
N THR A 46 3.05 12.74 8.56
CA THR A 46 4.06 11.83 7.98
C THR A 46 3.82 11.66 6.49
N LEU A 47 2.56 11.52 6.07
CA LEU A 47 2.20 11.40 4.66
C LEU A 47 2.50 12.67 3.86
N ALA A 48 2.41 13.84 4.50
CA ALA A 48 2.72 15.14 3.90
C ALA A 48 4.22 15.33 3.57
N ASP A 49 5.10 14.47 4.07
CA ASP A 49 6.54 14.47 3.75
C ASP A 49 6.86 13.58 2.53
N SER A 50 5.88 12.81 2.04
CA SER A 50 6.05 11.92 0.88
C SER A 50 5.85 12.66 -0.44
N ASP A 51 6.55 12.23 -1.49
CA ASP A 51 6.30 12.70 -2.87
C ASP A 51 5.00 12.13 -3.46
N PHE A 52 4.58 10.95 -2.98
CA PHE A 52 3.40 10.24 -3.46
C PHE A 52 2.70 9.48 -2.34
N VAL A 53 1.37 9.50 -2.34
CA VAL A 53 0.53 8.75 -1.39
C VAL A 53 -0.58 8.03 -2.15
N ALA A 54 -0.57 6.69 -2.10
CA ALA A 54 -1.70 5.87 -2.53
C ALA A 54 -2.63 5.60 -1.34
N THR A 55 -3.93 5.82 -1.51
CA THR A 55 -4.97 5.40 -0.57
C THR A 55 -5.73 4.21 -1.13
N MET A 56 -6.12 3.27 -0.27
CA MET A 56 -6.81 2.03 -0.67
C MET A 56 -8.29 2.07 -0.23
N GLY A 57 -9.03 3.12 -0.59
CA GLY A 57 -10.44 3.29 -0.16
C GLY A 57 -10.67 4.38 0.91
N CYS A 58 -9.67 5.23 1.17
CA CYS A 58 -9.86 6.46 1.95
C CYS A 58 -9.92 7.66 1.02
N SER A 59 -11.10 7.90 0.46
CA SER A 59 -11.36 8.89 -0.60
C SER A 59 -11.37 10.35 -0.14
N THR A 60 -11.01 10.63 1.11
CA THR A 60 -11.07 11.98 1.69
C THR A 60 -9.69 12.56 2.04
N LEU A 61 -8.60 11.82 1.79
CA LEU A 61 -7.26 12.32 2.07
C LEU A 61 -6.82 13.28 0.96
N GLU A 62 -6.69 14.57 1.28
CA GLU A 62 -6.09 15.58 0.41
C GLU A 62 -4.87 16.19 1.08
N LEU A 63 -3.68 16.02 0.48
CA LEU A 63 -2.41 16.52 1.00
C LEU A 63 -1.84 17.58 0.03
N PRO A 64 -1.75 18.86 0.45
CA PRO A 64 -1.27 19.91 -0.43
C PRO A 64 0.20 19.72 -0.80
N GLY A 65 0.49 19.59 -2.09
CA GLY A 65 1.85 19.42 -2.61
C GLY A 65 2.33 17.98 -2.70
N VAL A 66 1.47 17.01 -2.42
CA VAL A 66 1.74 15.56 -2.56
C VAL A 66 0.87 14.99 -3.67
N ASP A 67 1.45 14.24 -4.60
CA ASP A 67 0.65 13.49 -5.57
C ASP A 67 -0.11 12.37 -4.85
N THR A 68 -1.43 12.53 -4.73
CA THR A 68 -2.30 11.59 -4.03
C THR A 68 -3.17 10.84 -5.05
N ASP A 69 -3.20 9.51 -4.94
CA ASP A 69 -3.98 8.64 -5.83
C ASP A 69 -4.87 7.71 -5.01
N ASP A 70 -6.18 7.74 -5.26
CA ASP A 70 -7.13 6.82 -4.64
C ASP A 70 -7.35 5.60 -5.53
N TRP A 71 -6.88 4.47 -5.02
CA TRP A 71 -6.94 3.19 -5.70
C TRP A 71 -8.31 2.52 -5.59
N ASP A 72 -9.20 3.03 -4.73
CA ASP A 72 -10.58 2.58 -4.54
C ASP A 72 -10.67 1.04 -4.46
N LEU A 73 -9.88 0.48 -3.53
CA LEU A 73 -9.81 -0.96 -3.29
C LEU A 73 -10.67 -1.34 -2.09
N ASP A 74 -11.33 -2.49 -2.18
CA ASP A 74 -12.07 -3.06 -1.07
C ASP A 74 -11.14 -3.51 0.07
N ASP A 75 -11.64 -3.45 1.31
CA ASP A 75 -10.90 -3.96 2.47
C ASP A 75 -10.83 -5.50 2.41
N PRO A 76 -9.63 -6.10 2.35
CA PRO A 76 -9.48 -7.54 2.20
C PRO A 76 -9.76 -8.32 3.50
N GLY A 77 -9.89 -7.67 4.65
CA GLY A 77 -9.99 -8.31 5.97
C GLY A 77 -11.26 -9.13 6.16
N GLU A 78 -12.35 -8.76 5.48
CA GLU A 78 -13.65 -9.45 5.56
C GLU A 78 -13.97 -10.31 4.31
N LEU A 79 -13.07 -10.33 3.33
CA LEU A 79 -13.27 -11.02 2.06
C LEU A 79 -12.72 -12.45 2.08
N PRO A 80 -13.30 -13.37 1.30
CA PRO A 80 -12.73 -14.70 1.10
C PRO A 80 -11.43 -14.60 0.27
N LEU A 81 -10.51 -15.56 0.45
CA LEU A 81 -9.21 -15.59 -0.23
C LEU A 81 -9.29 -15.38 -1.75
N GLU A 82 -10.33 -15.95 -2.38
CA GLU A 82 -10.56 -15.83 -3.82
C GLU A 82 -10.79 -14.38 -4.28
N GLU A 83 -11.35 -13.52 -3.43
CA GLU A 83 -11.55 -12.09 -3.68
C GLU A 83 -10.35 -11.24 -3.22
N VAL A 84 -9.54 -11.73 -2.28
CA VAL A 84 -8.31 -11.05 -1.85
C VAL A 84 -7.19 -11.17 -2.89
N ARG A 85 -7.12 -12.29 -3.63
CA ARG A 85 -6.15 -12.49 -4.73
C ARG A 85 -6.18 -11.39 -5.80
N PRO A 86 -7.32 -11.04 -6.41
CA PRO A 86 -7.36 -9.97 -7.40
C PRO A 86 -6.99 -8.61 -6.81
N ILE A 87 -7.30 -8.34 -5.53
CA ILE A 87 -6.85 -7.11 -4.84
C ILE A 87 -5.32 -7.07 -4.75
N ARG A 88 -4.68 -8.19 -4.33
CA ARG A 88 -3.21 -8.32 -4.31
C ARG A 88 -2.60 -8.07 -5.69
N ASP A 89 -3.15 -8.69 -6.73
CA ASP A 89 -2.62 -8.60 -8.10
C ASP A 89 -2.83 -7.19 -8.68
N GLU A 90 -3.92 -6.51 -8.31
CA GLU A 90 -4.19 -5.12 -8.66
C GLU A 90 -3.16 -4.18 -8.01
N ILE A 91 -2.88 -4.36 -6.70
CA ILE A 91 -1.87 -3.60 -5.97
C ILE A 91 -0.50 -3.78 -6.63
N GLU A 92 -0.10 -5.01 -6.95
CA GLU A 92 1.17 -5.28 -7.64
C GLU A 92 1.25 -4.50 -8.97
N ARG A 93 0.21 -4.60 -9.80
CA ARG A 93 0.18 -3.92 -11.10
C ARG A 93 0.30 -2.39 -10.96
N ARG A 94 -0.41 -1.80 -9.99
CA ARG A 94 -0.37 -0.35 -9.75
C ARG A 94 0.99 0.11 -9.20
N VAL A 95 1.59 -0.67 -8.30
CA VAL A 95 2.94 -0.39 -7.80
C VAL A 95 3.96 -0.45 -8.94
N VAL A 96 3.93 -1.49 -9.79
CA VAL A 96 4.84 -1.59 -10.94
C VAL A 96 4.65 -0.41 -11.89
N ALA A 97 3.41 -0.08 -12.25
CA ALA A 97 3.11 1.04 -13.13
C ALA A 97 3.58 2.39 -12.56
N LEU A 98 3.42 2.60 -11.25
CA LEU A 98 3.92 3.78 -10.56
C LEU A 98 5.44 3.87 -10.66
N PHE A 99 6.17 2.78 -10.39
CA PHE A 99 7.63 2.79 -10.49
C PHE A 99 8.10 3.00 -11.93
N ASP A 100 7.43 2.41 -12.92
CA ASP A 100 7.72 2.65 -14.34
C ASP A 100 7.47 4.12 -14.74
N GLU A 101 6.39 4.74 -14.24
CA GLU A 101 6.11 6.16 -14.49
C GLU A 101 7.17 7.09 -13.87
N ARG A 102 7.57 6.82 -12.62
CA ARG A 102 8.41 7.71 -11.83
C ARG A 102 9.91 7.51 -12.07
N PHE A 103 10.31 6.29 -12.38
CA PHE A 103 11.72 5.91 -12.46
C PHE A 103 12.08 5.16 -13.75
N GLY A 104 11.10 4.84 -14.61
CA GLY A 104 11.37 4.23 -15.90
C GLY A 104 12.29 5.12 -16.75
N GLU A 105 13.24 4.49 -17.43
CA GLU A 105 14.14 5.17 -18.37
C GLU A 105 13.30 5.80 -19.49
N ARG A 106 13.33 7.13 -19.60
CA ARG A 106 12.82 7.84 -20.78
C ARG A 106 13.83 7.85 -21.92
#